data_AF-A0A3M1JTM7-F1
#
_entry.id   AF-A0A3M1JTM7-F1
#
_cell.length_a   1.000
_cell.length_b   1.000
_cell.length_c   1.000
_cell.angle_alpha   90.00
_cell.angle_beta   90.00
_cell.angle_gamma   90.00
#
_symmetry.space_group_name_H-M   'P 1'
#
loop_
_entity.id
_entity.type
_entity.pdbx_description
1 polymer ?
#
loop_
_entity_poly.entity_id
_entity_poly.type
_entity_poly.pdbx_seq_one_letter_code
_entity_poly.pdbx_strand_id
1 'polypeptide(L)'
;SGLEKAQVDLIRILTGPDPEARSRAMEMIKPEQFTDPVLQQVVRQALKKADPAALVDLFTDKADRERVAAVLVEATPYENAEQMVVDCVKKLEIHHLKEEIARLRAQMKQMEAREEDPESLLLEVARLQQELRYVQNR
;
A
#
# COMPACT_ATOMS: atom_id res chain seq x y z
N SER A 1 1.43 4.64 13.26
CA SER A 1 0.68 5.76 12.64
C SER A 1 -0.65 5.25 12.06
N GLY A 2 -1.53 6.13 11.58
CA GLY A 2 -2.75 5.68 10.91
C GLY A 2 -2.50 4.93 9.59
N LEU A 3 -1.36 5.13 8.94
CA LEU A 3 -0.98 4.46 7.68
C LEU A 3 -0.46 3.05 7.93
N GLU A 4 0.39 2.86 8.94
CA GLU A 4 0.84 1.52 9.38
C GLU A 4 -0.35 0.62 9.72
N LYS A 5 -1.30 1.15 10.49
CA LYS A 5 -2.52 0.42 10.82
C LYS A 5 -3.27 -0.03 9.56
N ALA A 6 -3.46 0.87 8.58
CA ALA A 6 -4.14 0.53 7.33
C ALA A 6 -3.39 -0.55 6.52
N GLN A 7 -2.06 -0.53 6.50
CA GLN A 7 -1.27 -1.59 5.85
C GLN A 7 -1.46 -2.95 6.53
N VAL A 8 -1.41 -2.97 7.86
CA VAL A 8 -1.62 -4.17 8.67
C VAL A 8 -3.03 -4.71 8.51
N ASP A 9 -4.05 -3.84 8.57
CA ASP A 9 -5.45 -4.22 8.41
C ASP A 9 -5.71 -4.83 7.02
N LEU A 10 -5.14 -4.26 5.95
CA LEU A 10 -5.26 -4.84 4.60
C LEU A 10 -4.62 -6.22 4.48
N ILE A 11 -3.45 -6.44 5.11
CA ILE A 11 -2.81 -7.76 5.12
C ILE A 11 -3.71 -8.77 5.84
N ARG A 12 -4.23 -8.39 7.00
CA ARG A 12 -5.11 -9.25 7.81
C ARG A 12 -6.40 -9.61 7.10
N ILE A 13 -7.02 -8.67 6.39
CA ILE A 13 -8.17 -8.96 5.53
C ILE A 13 -7.75 -9.96 4.46
N LEU A 14 -6.66 -9.70 3.74
CA LEU A 14 -6.19 -10.50 2.63
C LEU A 14 -5.85 -11.95 3.02
N THR A 15 -5.39 -12.16 4.25
CA THR A 15 -5.05 -13.46 4.83
C THR A 15 -6.13 -14.03 5.75
N GLY A 16 -7.25 -13.32 5.88
CA GLY A 16 -8.31 -13.63 6.84
C GLY A 16 -9.25 -14.74 6.37
N PRO A 17 -10.20 -15.15 7.23
CA PRO A 17 -11.13 -16.22 6.91
C PRO A 17 -12.28 -15.79 5.99
N ASP A 18 -12.58 -14.48 5.87
CA ASP A 18 -13.69 -13.96 5.07
C ASP A 18 -13.33 -13.95 3.56
N PRO A 19 -13.95 -14.82 2.74
CA PRO A 19 -13.63 -14.90 1.31
C PRO A 19 -14.10 -13.70 0.50
N GLU A 20 -15.19 -13.02 0.90
CA GLU A 20 -15.73 -11.85 0.18
C GLU A 20 -14.84 -10.64 0.40
N ALA A 21 -14.50 -10.36 1.66
CA ALA A 21 -13.57 -9.30 2.02
C ALA A 21 -12.19 -9.51 1.38
N ARG A 22 -11.71 -10.76 1.33
CA ARG A 22 -10.48 -11.13 0.63
C ARG A 22 -10.55 -10.85 -0.86
N SER A 23 -11.60 -11.31 -1.54
CA SER A 23 -11.76 -11.08 -2.98
C SER A 23 -11.73 -9.59 -3.28
N ARG A 24 -12.43 -8.79 -2.47
CA ARG A 24 -12.44 -7.34 -2.63
C ARG A 24 -11.07 -6.70 -2.40
N ALA A 25 -10.36 -7.12 -1.35
CA ALA A 25 -9.01 -6.67 -1.08
C ALA A 25 -8.05 -6.99 -2.24
N MET A 26 -8.15 -8.20 -2.82
CA MET A 26 -7.34 -8.62 -3.97
C MET A 26 -7.55 -7.75 -5.22
N GLU A 27 -8.77 -7.25 -5.44
CA GLU A 27 -9.09 -6.36 -6.57
C GLU A 27 -8.52 -4.95 -6.39
N MET A 28 -8.45 -4.46 -5.15
CA MET A 28 -8.17 -3.05 -4.87
C MET A 28 -6.72 -2.78 -4.45
N ILE A 29 -6.04 -3.76 -3.84
CA ILE A 29 -4.70 -3.58 -3.31
C ILE A 29 -3.66 -3.52 -4.44
N LYS A 30 -2.84 -2.47 -4.42
CA LYS A 30 -1.60 -2.38 -5.22
C LYS A 30 -0.39 -2.47 -4.27
N PRO A 31 0.46 -3.51 -4.36
CA PRO A 31 1.61 -3.67 -3.47
C PRO A 31 2.55 -2.45 -3.44
N GLU A 32 2.65 -1.72 -4.55
CA GLU A 32 3.47 -0.51 -4.71
C GLU A 32 3.05 0.64 -3.79
N GLN A 33 1.84 0.58 -3.22
CA GLN A 33 1.32 1.57 -2.27
C GLN A 33 1.72 1.27 -0.81
N PHE A 34 2.29 0.08 -0.54
CA PHE A 34 2.84 -0.24 0.77
C PHE A 34 4.21 0.41 0.94
N THR A 35 4.40 1.11 2.05
CA THR A 35 5.62 1.87 2.37
C THR A 35 6.68 1.00 3.04
N ASP A 36 6.26 -0.08 3.69
CA ASP A 36 7.16 -0.99 4.38
C ASP A 36 7.56 -2.15 3.45
N PRO A 37 8.87 -2.39 3.20
CA PRO A 37 9.33 -3.43 2.30
C PRO A 37 8.89 -4.85 2.71
N VAL A 38 8.87 -5.15 4.01
CA VAL A 38 8.44 -6.45 4.53
C VAL A 38 6.95 -6.65 4.26
N LEU A 39 6.12 -5.66 4.61
CA LEU A 39 4.69 -5.71 4.36
C LEU A 39 4.36 -5.75 2.86
N GLN A 40 5.09 -5.00 2.03
CA GLN A 40 4.95 -5.06 0.59
C GLN A 40 5.23 -6.47 0.06
N GLN A 41 6.29 -7.13 0.53
CA GLN A 41 6.60 -8.51 0.13
C GLN A 41 5.51 -9.49 0.59
N VAL A 42 5.00 -9.35 1.81
CA VAL A 42 3.87 -10.15 2.31
C VAL A 42 2.66 -10.02 1.39
N VAL A 43 2.25 -8.80 1.06
CA VAL A 43 1.11 -8.54 0.17
C VAL A 43 1.32 -9.14 -1.21
N ARG A 44 2.51 -8.97 -1.81
CA ARG A 44 2.82 -9.55 -3.13
C ARG A 44 2.62 -11.07 -3.17
N GLN A 45 2.91 -11.77 -2.08
CA GLN A 45 2.73 -13.21 -1.99
C GLN A 45 1.30 -13.60 -1.59
N ALA A 46 0.68 -12.85 -0.70
CA ALA A 46 -0.70 -13.07 -0.30
C ALA A 46 -1.68 -12.88 -1.49
N LEU A 47 -1.42 -11.93 -2.39
CA LEU A 47 -2.19 -11.78 -3.64
C LEU A 47 -2.07 -12.98 -4.59
N LYS A 48 -1.01 -13.79 -4.46
CA LYS A 48 -0.85 -15.06 -5.18
C LYS A 48 -1.52 -16.24 -4.48
N LYS A 49 -2.34 -15.97 -3.46
CA LYS A 49 -3.04 -16.96 -2.62
C LYS A 49 -2.08 -17.86 -1.83
N ALA A 50 -0.95 -17.32 -1.38
CA ALA A 50 -0.08 -18.02 -0.44
C ALA A 50 -0.81 -18.24 0.90
N ASP A 51 -0.58 -19.40 1.52
CA ASP A 51 -1.07 -19.73 2.86
C ASP A 51 -0.41 -18.82 3.91
N PRO A 52 -1.11 -18.39 4.99
CA PRO A 52 -0.51 -17.53 6.01
C PRO A 52 0.78 -18.09 6.63
N ALA A 53 0.92 -19.41 6.80
CA ALA A 53 2.17 -19.99 7.30
C ALA A 53 3.32 -19.79 6.30
N ALA A 54 3.04 -19.98 5.01
CA ALA A 54 4.01 -19.76 3.94
C ALA A 54 4.47 -18.30 3.83
N LEU A 55 3.68 -17.32 4.31
CA LEU A 55 4.08 -15.91 4.36
C LEU A 55 5.15 -15.64 5.41
N VAL A 56 5.13 -16.35 6.53
CA VAL A 56 6.17 -16.25 7.57
C VAL A 56 7.49 -16.83 7.05
N ASP A 57 7.42 -17.95 6.34
CA ASP A 57 8.59 -18.66 5.81
C ASP A 57 9.33 -17.92 4.68
N LEU A 58 8.77 -16.81 4.17
CA LEU A 58 9.44 -15.93 3.20
C LEU A 58 10.67 -15.23 3.78
N PHE A 59 10.75 -15.12 5.10
CA PHE A 59 11.75 -14.32 5.80
C PHE A 59 12.69 -15.23 6.57
N THR A 60 14.00 -15.05 6.39
CA THR A 60 15.03 -15.78 7.15
C THR A 60 15.40 -15.07 8.44
N ASP A 61 15.31 -13.74 8.44
CA ASP A 61 15.54 -12.91 9.62
C ASP A 61 14.52 -13.20 10.71
N LYS A 62 14.98 -13.24 11.96
CA LYS A 62 14.12 -13.56 13.10
C LYS A 62 13.14 -12.43 13.41
N ALA A 63 13.59 -11.18 13.37
CA ALA A 63 12.75 -10.03 13.69
C ALA A 63 11.64 -9.85 12.64
N ASP A 64 11.96 -10.03 11.36
CA ASP A 64 10.97 -9.99 10.28
C ASP A 64 9.93 -11.10 10.41
N ARG A 65 10.36 -12.34 10.72
CA ARG A 65 9.43 -13.45 10.97
C ARG A 65 8.49 -13.18 12.14
N GLU A 66 9.03 -12.73 13.27
CA GLU A 66 8.22 -12.40 14.46
C GLU A 66 7.23 -11.28 14.16
N ARG A 67 7.67 -10.27 13.41
CA ARG A 67 6.82 -9.16 12.97
C ARG A 67 5.70 -9.62 12.05
N VAL A 68 6.00 -10.44 11.04
CA VAL A 68 4.99 -10.96 10.10
C VAL A 68 4.00 -11.87 10.84
N ALA A 69 4.48 -12.76 11.71
CA ALA A 69 3.61 -13.59 12.54
C ALA A 69 2.67 -12.73 13.40
N ALA A 70 3.17 -11.67 14.04
CA ALA A 70 2.34 -10.75 14.83
C ALA A 70 1.27 -10.04 13.98
N VAL A 71 1.60 -9.68 12.74
CA VAL A 71 0.62 -9.10 11.79
C VAL A 71 -0.49 -10.11 11.47
N LEU A 72 -0.15 -11.38 11.26
CA LEU A 72 -1.09 -12.43 10.80
C LEU A 72 -1.99 -13.01 11.90
N VAL A 73 -1.50 -13.07 13.15
CA VAL A 73 -2.20 -13.76 14.26
C VAL A 73 -3.33 -12.94 14.87
N GLU A 74 -3.29 -11.61 14.78
CA GLU A 74 -4.34 -10.77 15.35
C GLU A 74 -5.64 -10.86 14.54
N ALA A 75 -6.58 -11.66 15.07
CA ALA A 75 -7.95 -11.72 14.58
C ALA A 75 -8.60 -10.35 14.79
N THR A 76 -8.86 -9.64 13.70
CA THR A 76 -9.66 -8.42 13.77
C THR A 76 -11.08 -8.81 13.36
N PRO A 77 -12.07 -8.74 14.27
CA PRO A 77 -13.46 -8.88 13.87
C PRO A 77 -13.80 -7.66 13.01
N TYR A 78 -13.90 -7.87 11.70
CA TYR A 78 -14.27 -6.82 10.77
C TYR A 78 -15.78 -6.78 10.62
N GLU A 79 -16.46 -6.13 11.56
CA GLU A 79 -17.79 -5.61 11.26
C GLU A 79 -17.62 -4.60 10.11
N ASN A 80 -18.17 -4.92 8.94
CA ASN A 80 -18.05 -4.12 7.71
C ASN A 80 -16.64 -4.11 7.07
N ALA A 81 -16.07 -5.31 6.86
CA ALA A 81 -14.78 -5.50 6.20
C ALA A 81 -14.66 -4.80 4.84
N GLU A 82 -15.75 -4.72 4.08
CA GLU A 82 -15.78 -4.07 2.77
C GLU A 82 -15.45 -2.57 2.86
N GLN A 83 -16.16 -1.82 3.72
CA GLN A 83 -15.89 -0.39 3.91
C GLN A 83 -14.46 -0.17 4.41
N MET A 84 -13.98 -1.05 5.28
CA MET A 84 -12.63 -0.93 5.81
C MET A 84 -11.54 -1.16 4.74
N VAL A 85 -11.74 -2.10 3.79
CA VAL A 85 -10.86 -2.25 2.61
C VAL A 85 -10.80 -0.94 1.84
N VAL A 86 -11.97 -0.35 1.54
CA VAL A 86 -12.07 0.90 0.77
C VAL A 86 -11.30 2.03 1.47
N ASP A 87 -11.52 2.22 2.77
CA ASP A 87 -10.90 3.28 3.55
C ASP A 87 -9.37 3.10 3.65
N CYS A 88 -8.91 1.87 3.87
CA CYS A 88 -7.49 1.58 3.97
C CYS A 88 -6.79 1.75 2.62
N VAL A 89 -7.35 1.23 1.53
CA VAL A 89 -6.79 1.40 0.17
C VAL A 89 -6.75 2.88 -0.20
N LYS A 90 -7.84 3.63 0.05
CA LYS A 90 -7.88 5.08 -0.19
C LYS A 90 -6.76 5.81 0.55
N LYS A 91 -6.48 5.42 1.80
CA LYS A 91 -5.41 6.02 2.60
C LYS A 91 -4.02 5.74 2.03
N LEU A 92 -3.76 4.50 1.64
CA LEU A 92 -2.50 4.09 1.00
C LEU A 92 -2.30 4.82 -0.34
N GLU A 93 -3.36 4.91 -1.15
CA GLU A 93 -3.34 5.61 -2.44
C GLU A 93 -3.06 7.10 -2.28
N ILE A 94 -3.73 7.79 -1.36
CA ILE A 94 -3.46 9.20 -1.04
C ILE A 94 -2.00 9.42 -0.62
N HIS A 95 -1.48 8.52 0.22
CA HIS A 95 -0.09 8.61 0.67
C HIS A 95 0.88 8.43 -0.51
N HIS A 96 0.69 7.37 -1.30
CA HIS A 96 1.52 7.06 -2.46
C HIS A 96 1.55 8.23 -3.46
N LEU A 97 0.39 8.79 -3.81
CA LEU A 97 0.31 9.94 -4.73
C LEU A 97 1.04 11.17 -4.19
N LYS A 98 0.97 11.45 -2.89
CA LYS A 98 1.69 12.57 -2.26
C LYS A 98 3.20 12.38 -2.32
N GLU A 99 3.68 11.19 -2.01
CA GLU A 99 5.11 10.85 -2.09
C GLU A 99 5.62 10.95 -3.53
N GLU A 100 4.87 10.44 -4.50
CA GLU A 100 5.26 10.49 -5.90
C GLU A 100 5.33 11.93 -6.44
N ILE A 101 4.33 12.76 -6.10
CA ILE A 101 4.37 14.20 -6.41
C ILE A 101 5.59 14.88 -5.78
N ALA A 102 5.92 14.55 -4.53
CA ALA A 102 7.08 15.12 -3.84
C ALA A 102 8.39 14.70 -4.52
N ARG A 103 8.50 13.43 -4.91
CA ARG A 103 9.64 12.86 -5.65
C ARG A 103 9.85 13.56 -6.98
N LEU A 104 8.80 13.69 -7.80
CA LEU A 104 8.88 14.35 -9.11
C LEU A 104 9.28 15.83 -8.96
N ARG A 105 8.73 16.54 -7.97
CA ARG A 105 9.12 17.93 -7.68
C ARG A 105 10.59 18.04 -7.26
N ALA A 106 11.13 17.07 -6.53
CA ALA A 106 12.54 17.04 -6.18
C ALA A 106 13.42 16.80 -7.43
N GLN A 107 12.99 15.92 -8.34
CA GLN A 107 13.67 15.67 -9.61
C GLN A 107 13.67 16.91 -10.52
N MET A 108 12.53 17.60 -10.63
CA MET A 108 12.45 18.86 -11.38
C MET A 108 13.47 19.88 -10.90
N LYS A 109 13.59 20.09 -9.58
CA LYS A 109 14.60 21.00 -9.02
C LYS A 109 16.03 20.63 -9.41
N GLN A 110 16.32 19.33 -9.53
CA GLN A 110 17.64 18.86 -9.97
C GLN A 110 17.87 19.11 -11.46
N MET A 111 16.84 18.95 -12.30
CA MET A 111 16.89 19.25 -13.74
C MET A 111 17.07 20.75 -13.98
N GLU A 112 16.31 21.60 -13.28
CA GLU A 112 16.43 23.06 -13.35
C GLU A 112 17.84 23.53 -12.98
N ALA A 113 18.45 22.94 -11.95
CA ALA A 113 19.84 23.24 -11.56
C ALA A 113 20.88 22.81 -12.61
N ARG A 114 20.51 21.93 -13.54
CA ARG A 114 21.33 21.47 -14.67
C ARG A 114 20.96 22.13 -16.00
N GLU A 115 20.05 23.10 -15.98
CA GLU A 115 19.49 23.75 -17.19
C GLU A 115 18.78 22.74 -18.13
N GLU A 116 18.29 21.62 -17.58
CA GLU A 116 17.48 20.63 -18.30
C GLU A 116 15.98 20.99 -18.25
N ASP A 117 15.23 20.69 -19.30
CA ASP A 117 13.80 20.99 -19.42
C ASP A 117 12.92 20.01 -18.60
N PRO A 118 12.19 20.48 -17.56
CA PRO A 118 11.36 19.62 -16.72
C PRO A 118 9.91 19.45 -17.24
N GLU A 119 9.55 19.90 -18.46
CA GLU A 119 8.17 19.90 -18.98
C GLU A 119 7.45 18.55 -18.79
N SER A 120 8.13 17.44 -19.10
CA SER A 120 7.54 16.10 -18.93
C SER A 120 7.17 15.77 -17.48
N LEU A 121 7.99 16.18 -16.51
CA LEU A 121 7.71 15.99 -15.08
C LEU A 121 6.61 16.93 -14.59
N LEU A 122 6.53 18.16 -15.12
CA LEU A 122 5.45 19.10 -14.82
C LEU A 122 4.09 18.53 -15.21
N LEU A 123 3.98 17.97 -16.42
CA LEU A 123 2.76 17.33 -16.91
C LEU A 123 2.35 16.15 -16.02
N GLU A 124 3.32 15.32 -15.61
CA GLU A 124 3.05 14.19 -14.73
C GLU A 124 2.62 14.63 -13.32
N VAL A 125 3.24 15.66 -12.75
CA VAL A 125 2.81 16.25 -11.47
C VAL A 125 1.38 16.77 -11.57
N ALA A 126 1.01 17.45 -12.66
CA ALA A 126 -0.36 17.95 -12.86
C ALA A 126 -1.38 16.81 -12.95
N ARG A 127 -1.03 15.72 -13.65
CA ARG A 127 -1.83 14.49 -13.74
C ARG A 127 -2.05 13.86 -12.36
N LEU A 128 -0.98 13.64 -11.61
CA LEU A 128 -1.05 13.04 -10.27
C LEU A 128 -1.81 13.91 -9.27
N GLN A 129 -1.71 15.24 -9.39
CA GLN A 129 -2.52 16.15 -8.57
C GLN A 129 -4.01 16.05 -8.87
N GLN A 130 -4.39 15.85 -10.13
CA GLN A 130 -5.79 15.62 -10.50
C GLN A 130 -6.28 14.29 -9.93
N GLU A 131 -5.47 13.24 -10.03
CA GLU A 131 -5.76 11.92 -9.45
C GLU A 131 -5.93 12.00 -7.92
N LEU A 132 -5.01 12.70 -7.23
CA LEU A 132 -5.10 12.91 -5.79
C LEU A 132 -6.40 13.62 -5.39
N ARG A 133 -6.80 14.68 -6.12
CA ARG A 133 -8.08 15.38 -5.87
C ARG A 133 -9.27 14.46 -6.08
N TYR A 134 -9.24 13.62 -7.11
CA TYR A 134 -10.29 12.65 -7.38
C TYR A 134 -10.42 11.64 -6.23
N VAL A 135 -9.33 11.03 -5.80
CA VAL A 135 -9.32 10.05 -4.71
C VAL A 135 -9.79 10.67 -3.39
N GLN A 136 -9.37 11.90 -3.08
CA GLN A 136 -9.78 12.59 -1.85
C GLN A 136 -11.29 12.81 -1.76
N ASN A 137 -11.93 13.11 -2.90
CA ASN A 137 -13.36 13.43 -3.01
C ASN A 137 -14.26 12.22 -3.32
N ARG A 138 -13.69 11.02 -3.47
CA ARG A 138 -14.41 9.76 -3.66
C ARG A 138 -14.95 9.23 -2.34
#